data_AF-A0A3M6UY39-F1
#
_entry.id   AF-A0A3M6UY39-F1
#
_cell.length_a   1.000
_cell.length_b   1.000
_cell.length_c   1.000
_cell.angle_alpha   90.00
_cell.angle_beta   90.00
_cell.angle_gamma   90.00
#
_symmetry.space_group_name_H-M   'P 1'
#
loop_
_entity.id
_entity.type
_entity.pdbx_description
1 polymer ?
#
loop_
_entity_poly.entity_id
_entity_poly.type
_entity_poly.pdbx_seq_one_letter_code
_entity_poly.pdbx_strand_id
1 'polypeptide(L)'
;CLSANYEKDNENENCHLNEAASYTNPESIKVTWGWWYYEMVRSYLKKPGETNRKKESCNNRCCQSAPCENNGTCHEICDVTARRYKCECLPAYTGHRCKKTIRSCHDVMLSGKHKNGVYQILNRTKNILYSREQLGPLCKATRSRKAKVIEDYAVEEEYPGNNWSSYRLSRANMESILYHSTQWRATCEFPTIGIDFKDYFCASLSSFDPCIHLLTLP
;
A
#
# COMPACT_ATOMS: atom_id res chain seq x y z
N CYS A 1 -12.66 -20.27 0.69
CA CYS A 1 -13.27 -19.27 1.58
C CYS A 1 -13.08 -19.77 3.00
N LEU A 2 -12.43 -18.99 3.87
CA LEU A 2 -11.92 -19.50 5.14
C LEU A 2 -12.79 -19.08 6.35
N SER A 3 -13.64 -18.06 6.18
CA SER A 3 -14.64 -17.61 7.17
C SER A 3 -15.66 -16.70 6.47
N ALA A 4 -16.87 -16.60 7.04
CA ALA A 4 -17.95 -15.76 6.51
C ALA A 4 -18.89 -15.28 7.62
N ASN A 5 -19.51 -14.11 7.40
CA ASN A 5 -20.68 -13.66 8.14
C ASN A 5 -21.92 -14.00 7.33
N TYR A 6 -22.99 -14.44 8.00
CA TYR A 6 -24.24 -14.82 7.37
C TYR A 6 -25.43 -14.21 8.09
N GLU A 7 -26.32 -13.59 7.33
CA GLU A 7 -27.58 -13.03 7.82
C GLU A 7 -28.73 -13.62 7.01
N LYS A 8 -29.78 -14.01 7.73
CA LYS A 8 -31.01 -14.53 7.13
C LYS A 8 -32.15 -13.64 7.59
N ASP A 9 -32.75 -12.96 6.62
CA ASP A 9 -34.04 -12.29 6.78
C ASP A 9 -35.13 -13.12 6.07
N ASN A 10 -36.39 -12.84 6.34
CA ASN A 10 -37.55 -13.52 5.75
C ASN A 10 -37.56 -13.47 4.21
N GLU A 11 -36.83 -12.53 3.60
CA GLU A 11 -36.77 -12.32 2.15
C GLU A 11 -35.40 -12.62 1.51
N ASN A 12 -34.30 -12.71 2.27
CA ASN A 12 -32.96 -12.90 1.68
C ASN A 12 -31.99 -13.68 2.59
N GLU A 13 -31.13 -14.50 1.96
CA GLU A 13 -29.99 -15.17 2.58
C GLU A 13 -28.69 -14.51 2.11
N ASN A 14 -28.09 -13.67 2.96
CA ASN A 14 -26.88 -12.92 2.61
C ASN A 14 -25.63 -13.53 3.25
N CYS A 15 -24.61 -13.77 2.44
CA CYS A 15 -23.31 -14.28 2.89
C CYS A 15 -22.19 -13.30 2.52
N HIS A 16 -21.48 -12.80 3.52
CA HIS A 16 -20.34 -11.91 3.36
C HIS A 16 -19.05 -12.64 3.76
N LEU A 17 -18.18 -12.88 2.78
CA LEU A 17 -16.86 -13.47 3.01
C LEU A 17 -15.95 -12.53 3.79
N ASN A 18 -15.38 -13.04 4.88
CA ASN A 18 -14.37 -12.32 5.65
C ASN A 18 -13.01 -12.36 4.91
N GLU A 19 -12.19 -11.33 5.15
CA GLU A 19 -10.94 -11.17 4.39
C GLU A 19 -9.95 -12.32 4.67
N ALA A 20 -9.88 -12.87 5.89
CA ALA A 20 -9.07 -14.07 6.17
C ALA A 20 -9.66 -14.97 7.27
N ALA A 21 -8.97 -16.10 7.51
CA ALA A 21 -9.31 -17.04 8.57
C ALA A 21 -8.73 -16.62 9.93
N SER A 22 -9.31 -17.18 10.99
CA SER A 22 -8.85 -17.08 12.38
C SER A 22 -7.36 -17.43 12.53
N TYR A 23 -6.89 -18.44 11.80
CA TYR A 23 -5.53 -18.98 11.90
C TYR A 23 -4.52 -18.28 11.00
N THR A 24 -4.96 -17.59 9.94
CA THR A 24 -4.04 -16.90 9.00
C THR A 24 -3.84 -15.42 9.33
N ASN A 25 -4.89 -14.74 9.75
CA ASN A 25 -4.84 -13.32 10.11
C ASN A 25 -6.08 -12.99 10.96
N PRO A 26 -6.03 -13.26 12.28
CA PRO A 26 -7.19 -13.14 13.17
C PRO A 26 -7.80 -11.74 13.16
N GLU A 27 -6.97 -10.70 13.03
CA GLU A 27 -7.40 -9.30 13.05
C GLU A 27 -8.22 -8.88 11.82
N SER A 28 -8.19 -9.68 10.75
CA SER A 28 -8.96 -9.42 9.52
C SER A 28 -10.38 -10.00 9.55
N ILE A 29 -10.76 -10.66 10.65
CA ILE A 29 -12.14 -11.09 10.90
C ILE A 29 -12.96 -9.88 11.33
N LYS A 30 -14.02 -9.57 10.58
CA LYS A 30 -14.94 -8.48 10.92
C LYS A 30 -16.28 -9.06 11.35
N VAL A 31 -16.51 -9.14 12.65
CA VAL A 31 -17.83 -9.50 13.18
C VAL A 31 -18.79 -8.35 12.90
N THR A 32 -19.93 -8.66 12.28
CA THR A 32 -20.97 -7.67 11.96
C THR A 32 -22.13 -7.89 12.92
N TRP A 33 -22.59 -6.81 13.57
CA TRP A 33 -23.71 -6.91 14.49
C TRP A 33 -25.00 -7.29 13.75
N GLY A 34 -25.75 -8.26 14.27
CA GLY A 34 -26.91 -8.86 13.60
C GLY A 34 -26.60 -10.08 12.70
N TRP A 35 -25.32 -10.39 12.46
CA TRP A 35 -24.90 -11.48 11.57
C TRP A 35 -24.29 -12.64 12.36
N TRP A 36 -24.49 -13.86 11.88
CA TRP A 36 -23.88 -15.08 12.42
C TRP A 36 -22.50 -15.31 11.81
N TYR A 37 -21.50 -15.54 12.65
CA TYR A 37 -20.13 -15.84 12.20
C TYR A 37 -19.93 -17.35 12.03
N TYR A 38 -19.35 -17.75 10.90
CA TYR A 38 -18.98 -19.13 10.61
C TYR A 38 -17.51 -19.25 10.22
N GLU A 39 -16.79 -20.11 10.94
CA GLU A 39 -15.47 -20.56 10.57
C GLU A 39 -15.56 -21.88 9.79
N MET A 40 -15.11 -21.87 8.54
CA MET A 40 -15.19 -23.05 7.68
C MET A 40 -13.97 -23.94 7.90
N VAL A 41 -14.14 -24.98 8.71
CA VAL A 41 -13.15 -26.05 8.85
C VAL A 41 -13.22 -26.96 7.63
N ARG A 42 -12.10 -27.11 6.90
CA ARG A 42 -11.99 -28.00 5.74
C ARG A 42 -11.04 -29.14 6.06
N SER A 43 -11.58 -30.36 6.15
CA SER A 43 -10.79 -31.59 6.17
C SER A 43 -10.58 -32.07 4.72
N TYR A 44 -9.32 -32.27 4.34
CA TYR A 44 -8.96 -32.79 3.02
C TYR A 44 -8.56 -34.25 3.16
N LEU A 45 -9.42 -35.16 2.69
CA LEU A 45 -9.04 -36.55 2.48
C LEU A 45 -8.21 -36.61 1.19
N LYS A 46 -6.88 -36.81 1.30
CA LYS A 46 -6.05 -37.12 0.13
C LYS A 46 -6.57 -38.43 -0.46
N LYS A 47 -6.95 -38.43 -1.74
CA LYS A 47 -7.24 -39.69 -2.42
C LYS A 47 -5.95 -40.52 -2.49
N PRO A 48 -5.96 -41.80 -2.09
CA PRO A 48 -4.79 -42.65 -2.22
C PRO A 48 -4.42 -42.78 -3.71
N GLY A 49 -3.15 -42.54 -4.05
CA GLY A 49 -2.63 -42.75 -5.42
C GLY A 49 -2.50 -41.50 -6.31
N GLU A 50 -2.79 -40.30 -5.82
CA GLU A 50 -2.54 -39.06 -6.56
C GLU A 50 -1.04 -38.72 -6.52
N THR A 51 -0.29 -39.25 -7.49
CA THR A 51 1.08 -38.79 -7.77
C THR A 51 1.03 -37.34 -8.23
N ASN A 52 2.02 -36.54 -7.82
CA ASN A 52 2.14 -35.11 -8.10
C ASN A 52 1.90 -34.80 -9.59
N ARG A 53 0.65 -34.51 -9.98
CA ARG A 53 0.35 -33.94 -11.29
C ARG A 53 1.05 -32.60 -11.34
N LYS A 54 2.02 -32.47 -12.25
CA LYS A 54 2.56 -31.18 -12.66
C LYS A 54 1.37 -30.32 -13.09
N LYS A 55 1.03 -29.38 -12.22
CA LYS A 55 0.08 -28.26 -12.32
C LYS A 55 -0.50 -28.09 -13.73
N GLU A 56 -1.54 -28.85 -14.05
CA GLU A 56 -2.52 -28.43 -15.03
C GLU A 56 -3.02 -27.07 -14.57
N SER A 57 -3.08 -26.12 -15.51
CA SER A 57 -3.50 -24.73 -15.26
C SER A 57 -4.63 -24.70 -14.23
N CYS A 58 -4.39 -24.06 -13.08
CA CYS A 58 -5.40 -23.97 -12.03
C CYS A 58 -6.60 -23.22 -12.60
N ASN A 59 -7.73 -23.93 -12.78
CA ASN A 59 -8.98 -23.37 -13.25
C ASN A 59 -10.07 -23.64 -12.20
N ASN A 60 -10.29 -22.69 -11.30
CA ASN A 60 -11.32 -22.75 -10.26
C ASN A 60 -12.40 -21.66 -10.43
N ARG A 61 -12.34 -20.89 -11.52
CA ARG A 61 -13.27 -19.81 -11.91
C ARG A 61 -13.38 -18.66 -10.93
N CYS A 62 -12.53 -18.57 -9.91
CA CYS A 62 -12.56 -17.48 -8.94
C CYS A 62 -12.16 -16.13 -9.54
N CYS A 63 -11.47 -16.11 -10.70
CA CYS A 63 -11.13 -14.88 -11.39
C CYS A 63 -12.20 -14.41 -12.40
N GLN A 64 -13.24 -15.22 -12.68
CA GLN A 64 -14.26 -14.92 -13.69
C GLN A 64 -15.09 -13.67 -13.38
N SER A 65 -15.30 -13.38 -12.09
CA SER A 65 -16.01 -12.18 -11.64
C SER A 65 -15.16 -10.92 -11.58
N ALA A 66 -13.90 -10.98 -12.05
CA ALA A 66 -12.92 -9.89 -11.95
C ALA A 66 -12.83 -9.30 -10.53
N PRO A 67 -12.47 -10.10 -9.51
CA PRO A 67 -12.50 -9.64 -8.12
C PRO A 67 -11.46 -8.57 -7.79
N CYS A 68 -10.39 -8.45 -8.58
CA CYS A 68 -9.31 -7.48 -8.36
C CYS A 68 -9.72 -6.09 -8.86
N GLU A 69 -9.68 -5.09 -7.98
CA GLU A 69 -9.97 -3.69 -8.29
C GLU A 69 -8.72 -2.96 -8.81
N ASN A 70 -8.89 -1.72 -9.28
CA ASN A 70 -7.81 -0.82 -9.74
C ASN A 70 -6.84 -1.50 -10.73
N ASN A 71 -7.41 -2.21 -11.71
CA ASN A 71 -6.67 -2.90 -12.77
C ASN A 71 -5.67 -3.94 -12.25
N GLY A 72 -5.93 -4.53 -11.07
CA GLY A 72 -5.16 -5.66 -10.58
C GLY A 72 -5.35 -6.91 -11.44
N THR A 73 -4.30 -7.71 -11.59
CA THR A 73 -4.35 -8.98 -12.32
C THR A 73 -4.75 -10.11 -11.38
N CYS A 74 -5.75 -10.92 -11.76
CA CYS A 74 -6.22 -12.03 -10.95
C CYS A 74 -5.53 -13.34 -11.32
N HIS A 75 -5.00 -14.05 -10.32
CA HIS A 75 -4.38 -15.36 -10.48
C HIS A 75 -5.14 -16.40 -9.66
N GLU A 76 -5.56 -17.49 -10.30
CA GLU A 76 -6.26 -18.57 -9.62
C GLU A 76 -5.30 -19.46 -8.81
N ILE A 77 -5.72 -19.83 -7.60
CA ILE A 77 -4.97 -20.65 -6.66
C ILE A 77 -5.78 -21.89 -6.30
N CYS A 78 -5.25 -23.05 -6.65
CA CYS A 78 -5.90 -24.34 -6.40
C CYS A 78 -5.39 -25.00 -5.12
N ASP A 79 -4.46 -24.34 -4.42
CA ASP A 79 -4.11 -24.73 -3.06
C ASP A 79 -5.36 -24.64 -2.19
N VAL A 80 -5.76 -25.80 -1.70
CA VAL A 80 -6.96 -25.96 -0.93
C VAL A 80 -6.83 -25.34 0.46
N THR A 81 -5.60 -25.16 0.96
CA THR A 81 -5.30 -24.58 2.28
C THR A 81 -5.25 -23.04 2.27
N ALA A 82 -5.21 -22.42 1.10
CA ALA A 82 -5.10 -20.97 0.92
C ALA A 82 -6.38 -20.34 0.32
N ARG A 83 -6.36 -19.01 0.17
CA ARG A 83 -7.37 -18.30 -0.66
C ARG A 83 -7.31 -18.86 -2.08
N ARG A 84 -8.48 -18.99 -2.73
CA ARG A 84 -8.62 -19.61 -4.06
C ARG A 84 -8.21 -18.71 -5.22
N TYR A 85 -7.84 -17.47 -4.95
CA TYR A 85 -7.23 -16.55 -5.91
C TYR A 85 -6.31 -15.58 -5.17
N LYS A 86 -5.44 -14.92 -5.92
CA LYS A 86 -4.61 -13.80 -5.47
C LYS A 86 -4.64 -12.70 -6.52
N CYS A 87 -4.77 -11.46 -6.07
CA CYS A 87 -4.58 -10.30 -6.93
C CYS A 87 -3.12 -9.86 -6.92
N GLU A 88 -2.60 -9.61 -8.11
CA GLU A 88 -1.37 -8.87 -8.35
C GLU A 88 -1.73 -7.41 -8.62
N CYS A 89 -1.40 -6.54 -7.66
CA CYS A 89 -1.77 -5.13 -7.71
C CYS A 89 -0.76 -4.31 -8.50
N LEU A 90 -1.25 -3.28 -9.19
CA LEU A 90 -0.40 -2.23 -9.73
C LEU A 90 0.40 -1.55 -8.60
N PRO A 91 1.58 -0.96 -8.90
CA PRO A 91 2.55 -0.54 -7.87
C PRO A 91 2.01 0.39 -6.78
N ALA A 92 1.04 1.25 -7.12
CA ALA A 92 0.45 2.26 -6.25
C ALA A 92 -0.80 1.78 -5.47
N TYR A 93 -1.13 0.48 -5.54
CA TYR A 93 -2.28 -0.14 -4.88
C TYR A 93 -1.86 -1.34 -4.03
N THR A 94 -2.67 -1.66 -3.02
CA THR A 94 -2.42 -2.75 -2.06
C THR A 94 -3.73 -3.37 -1.55
N GLY A 95 -3.59 -4.42 -0.75
CA GLY A 95 -4.67 -5.24 -0.22
C GLY A 95 -5.02 -6.42 -1.12
N HIS A 96 -5.78 -7.37 -0.57
CA HIS A 96 -6.05 -8.65 -1.22
C HIS A 96 -6.83 -8.54 -2.55
N ARG A 97 -7.59 -7.45 -2.73
CA ARG A 97 -8.32 -7.07 -3.95
C ARG A 97 -7.80 -5.78 -4.59
N CYS A 98 -6.64 -5.28 -4.18
CA CYS A 98 -6.06 -4.03 -4.71
C CYS A 98 -6.93 -2.77 -4.51
N LYS A 99 -7.85 -2.79 -3.53
CA LYS A 99 -8.76 -1.68 -3.23
C LYS A 99 -8.08 -0.51 -2.52
N LYS A 100 -7.04 -0.78 -1.73
CA LYS A 100 -6.35 0.23 -0.93
C LYS A 100 -5.33 0.96 -1.81
N THR A 101 -5.34 2.30 -1.75
CA THR A 101 -4.33 3.13 -2.41
C THR A 101 -3.15 3.36 -1.50
N ILE A 102 -1.94 3.31 -2.03
CA ILE A 102 -0.73 3.70 -1.31
C ILE A 102 -0.58 5.21 -1.45
N ARG A 103 -0.69 5.97 -0.35
CA ARG A 103 -0.62 7.44 -0.36
C ARG A 103 0.60 8.00 0.37
N SER A 104 1.27 7.15 1.15
CA SER A 104 2.42 7.52 1.96
C SER A 104 3.47 6.41 2.00
N CYS A 105 4.68 6.73 2.46
CA CYS A 105 5.71 5.73 2.78
C CYS A 105 5.25 4.74 3.86
N HIS A 106 4.40 5.20 4.78
CA HIS A 106 3.83 4.32 5.80
C HIS A 106 2.92 3.25 5.17
N ASP A 107 2.09 3.63 4.18
CA ASP A 107 1.27 2.67 3.45
C ASP A 107 2.11 1.66 2.67
N VAL A 108 3.27 2.08 2.13
CA VAL A 108 4.24 1.17 1.49
C VAL A 108 4.71 0.12 2.49
N MET A 109 5.09 0.54 3.71
CA MET A 109 5.52 -0.39 4.76
C MET A 109 4.41 -1.35 5.17
N LEU A 110 3.17 -0.86 5.36
CA LEU A 110 2.02 -1.69 5.69
C LEU A 110 1.61 -2.64 4.55
N SER A 111 2.02 -2.36 3.31
CA SER A 111 1.82 -3.27 2.18
C SER A 111 2.75 -4.48 2.17
N GLY A 112 3.67 -4.59 3.13
CA GLY A 112 4.69 -5.65 3.20
C GLY A 112 5.92 -5.38 2.33
N LYS A 113 6.04 -4.17 1.77
CA LYS A 113 7.21 -3.74 0.99
C LYS A 113 8.24 -3.12 1.93
N HIS A 114 9.10 -3.96 2.49
CA HIS A 114 10.15 -3.56 3.44
C HIS A 114 11.52 -3.33 2.78
N LYS A 115 11.61 -3.42 1.45
CA LYS A 115 12.90 -3.26 0.76
C LYS A 115 13.22 -1.81 0.49
N ASN A 116 14.50 -1.56 0.33
CA ASN A 116 14.98 -0.25 -0.07
C ASN A 116 14.72 0.01 -1.56
N GLY A 117 14.15 1.17 -1.89
CA GLY A 117 13.69 1.44 -3.24
C GLY A 117 12.81 2.68 -3.43
N VAL A 118 12.43 2.86 -4.69
CA VAL A 118 11.53 3.91 -5.15
C VAL A 118 10.13 3.30 -5.31
N TYR A 119 9.13 3.96 -4.74
CA TYR A 119 7.76 3.51 -4.71
C TYR A 119 6.83 4.52 -5.35
N GLN A 120 5.86 4.01 -6.12
CA GLN A 120 4.77 4.82 -6.64
C GLN A 120 3.70 4.99 -5.55
N ILE A 121 3.35 6.23 -5.25
CA ILE A 121 2.26 6.61 -4.34
C ILE A 121 1.26 7.49 -5.10
N LEU A 122 0.00 7.50 -4.67
CA LEU A 122 -1.04 8.34 -5.27
C LEU A 122 -1.27 9.60 -4.44
N ASN A 123 -1.30 10.74 -5.11
CA ASN A 123 -1.81 11.98 -4.53
C ASN A 123 -3.37 11.95 -4.41
N ARG A 124 -3.97 13.03 -3.91
CA ARG A 124 -5.44 13.19 -3.81
C ARG A 124 -6.17 13.07 -5.15
N THR A 125 -5.55 13.51 -6.25
CA THR A 125 -6.10 13.44 -7.61
C THR A 125 -5.76 12.14 -8.35
N LYS A 126 -5.15 11.15 -7.67
CA LYS A 126 -4.65 9.88 -8.23
C LYS A 126 -3.50 10.02 -9.24
N ASN A 127 -2.73 11.10 -9.17
CA ASN A 127 -1.45 11.20 -9.89
C ASN A 127 -0.38 10.40 -9.16
N ILE A 128 0.49 9.76 -9.93
CA ILE A 128 1.62 8.97 -9.42
C ILE A 128 2.72 9.92 -8.97
N LEU A 129 3.17 9.74 -7.73
CA LEU A 129 4.36 10.37 -7.18
C LEU A 129 5.39 9.28 -6.84
N TYR A 130 6.66 9.64 -6.88
CA TYR A 130 7.74 8.72 -6.54
C TYR A 130 8.28 9.06 -5.15
N SER A 131 8.33 8.05 -4.28
CA SER A 131 8.91 8.16 -2.95
C SER A 131 10.11 7.24 -2.81
N ARG A 132 11.21 7.78 -2.26
CA ARG A 132 12.42 7.02 -1.92
C ARG A 132 12.54 6.87 -0.40
N GLU A 133 11.83 5.87 0.08
CA GLU A 133 12.19 5.00 1.21
C GLU A 133 12.18 5.45 2.70
N GLN A 134 12.62 4.55 3.61
CA GLN A 134 11.81 3.67 4.51
C GLN A 134 11.02 4.30 5.67
N LEU A 135 11.16 5.58 5.96
CA LEU A 135 10.56 6.22 7.15
C LEU A 135 10.19 7.66 6.83
N GLY A 136 8.92 7.83 6.48
CA GLY A 136 8.30 9.14 6.30
C GLY A 136 8.38 9.67 4.87
N PRO A 137 7.45 10.56 4.49
CA PRO A 137 7.55 11.28 3.24
C PRO A 137 8.81 12.13 3.24
N LEU A 138 9.72 11.86 2.30
CA LEU A 138 10.86 12.71 2.07
C LEU A 138 10.36 14.01 1.41
N CYS A 139 10.01 15.01 2.22
CA CYS A 139 9.90 16.38 1.74
C CYS A 139 11.33 16.88 1.51
N LYS A 140 11.87 16.62 0.32
CA LYS A 140 13.20 17.11 -0.02
C LYS A 140 13.13 18.61 -0.34
N ALA A 141 13.56 19.43 0.61
CA ALA A 141 13.89 20.83 0.36
C ALA A 141 15.40 20.93 0.14
N THR A 142 15.85 20.81 -1.11
CA THR A 142 17.25 21.12 -1.42
C THR A 142 17.47 22.62 -1.38
N ARG A 143 18.45 23.07 -0.60
CA ARG A 143 19.04 24.41 -0.72
C ARG A 143 19.80 24.49 -2.05
N SER A 144 19.09 24.82 -3.12
CA SER A 144 19.74 25.22 -4.37
C SER A 144 20.44 26.56 -4.13
N ARG A 145 21.74 26.66 -4.40
CA ARG A 145 22.47 27.94 -4.33
C ARG A 145 21.96 28.97 -5.36
N LYS A 146 21.03 28.60 -6.25
CA LYS A 146 20.51 29.43 -7.35
C LYS A 146 19.00 29.66 -7.34
N ALA A 147 18.23 28.96 -6.51
CA ALA A 147 16.78 29.17 -6.41
C ALA A 147 16.41 29.48 -4.97
N LYS A 148 15.64 30.56 -4.77
CA LYS A 148 15.03 30.84 -3.46
C LYS A 148 14.26 29.60 -3.02
N VAL A 149 14.46 29.16 -1.79
CA VAL A 149 13.78 28.01 -1.17
C VAL A 149 12.23 28.16 -1.19
N ILE A 150 11.77 29.38 -1.44
CA ILE A 150 10.44 29.94 -1.24
C ILE A 150 9.52 29.79 -2.46
N GLU A 151 10.08 29.60 -3.66
CA GLU A 151 9.26 29.50 -4.88
C GLU A 151 8.70 28.08 -5.04
N ASP A 152 7.44 27.96 -5.44
CA ASP A 152 6.85 26.69 -5.86
C ASP A 152 7.44 26.31 -7.23
N TYR A 153 8.30 25.31 -7.23
CA TYR A 153 9.02 24.83 -8.40
C TYR A 153 9.14 23.31 -8.26
N ALA A 154 8.38 22.59 -9.09
CA ALA A 154 8.52 21.15 -9.22
C ALA A 154 9.73 20.83 -10.10
N VAL A 155 10.50 19.81 -9.74
CA VAL A 155 11.68 19.35 -10.49
C VAL A 155 11.64 17.83 -10.56
N GLU A 156 11.63 17.30 -11.78
CA GLU A 156 11.65 15.85 -12.04
C GLU A 156 10.48 15.09 -11.33
N GLU A 157 9.35 15.76 -11.14
CA GLU A 157 8.18 15.25 -10.38
C GLU A 157 7.54 14.00 -11.00
N GLU A 158 7.58 13.89 -12.33
CA GLU A 158 6.95 12.81 -13.08
C GLU A 158 7.83 11.54 -13.16
N TYR A 159 9.16 11.68 -13.09
CA TYR A 159 10.09 10.57 -12.92
C TYR A 159 11.50 11.06 -12.53
N PRO A 160 11.91 10.91 -11.26
CA PRO A 160 13.21 11.41 -10.80
C PRO A 160 14.43 10.73 -11.42
N GLY A 161 14.27 9.55 -12.04
CA GLY A 161 15.38 8.72 -12.51
C GLY A 161 16.45 8.55 -11.43
N ASN A 162 17.70 8.91 -11.77
CA ASN A 162 18.81 8.97 -10.81
C ASN A 162 19.04 10.38 -10.24
N ASN A 163 18.34 11.41 -10.72
CA ASN A 163 18.56 12.81 -10.38
C ASN A 163 17.83 13.24 -9.10
N TRP A 164 17.95 12.41 -8.05
CA TRP A 164 17.35 12.69 -6.74
C TRP A 164 17.90 13.96 -6.10
N SER A 165 19.10 14.42 -6.51
CA SER A 165 19.75 15.65 -6.07
C SER A 165 18.95 16.91 -6.37
N SER A 166 18.15 16.94 -7.44
CA SER A 166 17.32 18.10 -7.80
C SER A 166 15.83 17.84 -7.64
N TYR A 167 15.41 16.58 -7.43
CA TYR A 167 14.00 16.20 -7.26
C TYR A 167 13.28 17.02 -6.19
N ARG A 168 12.18 17.66 -6.59
CA ARG A 168 11.29 18.43 -5.72
C ARG A 168 9.86 18.27 -6.21
N LEU A 169 8.96 17.96 -5.30
CA LEU A 169 7.52 17.92 -5.56
C LEU A 169 6.95 19.35 -5.63
N SER A 170 5.91 19.53 -6.43
CA SER A 170 5.07 20.73 -6.37
C SER A 170 4.45 20.90 -4.99
N ARG A 171 4.10 22.14 -4.64
CA ARG A 171 3.37 22.45 -3.41
C ARG A 171 2.12 21.58 -3.22
N ALA A 172 1.30 21.44 -4.26
CA ALA A 172 0.07 20.66 -4.21
C ALA A 172 0.32 19.18 -3.85
N ASN A 173 1.40 18.59 -4.37
CA ASN A 173 1.77 17.21 -4.08
C ASN A 173 2.41 17.06 -2.69
N MET A 174 3.20 18.04 -2.24
CA MET A 174 3.69 18.08 -0.86
C MET A 174 2.52 18.14 0.14
N GLU A 175 1.55 19.04 -0.07
CA GLU A 175 0.35 19.15 0.77
C GLU A 175 -0.50 17.86 0.76
N SER A 176 -0.61 17.20 -0.40
CA SER A 176 -1.31 15.91 -0.52
C SER A 176 -0.66 14.82 0.32
N ILE A 177 0.67 14.76 0.35
CA ILE A 177 1.42 13.77 1.12
C ILE A 177 1.30 14.08 2.61
N LEU A 178 1.45 15.35 3.00
CA LEU A 178 1.34 15.77 4.40
C LEU A 178 0.01 15.42 5.01
N TYR A 179 -1.09 15.61 4.29
CA TYR A 179 -2.42 15.29 4.79
C TYR A 179 -2.60 13.81 5.19
N HIS A 180 -1.85 12.91 4.55
CA HIS A 180 -1.89 11.48 4.84
C HIS A 180 -0.73 11.02 5.71
N SER A 181 0.08 11.94 6.23
CA SER A 181 1.26 11.67 7.02
C SER A 181 1.10 12.16 8.45
N THR A 182 1.72 11.46 9.39
CA THR A 182 1.75 11.85 10.81
C THR A 182 3.13 12.36 11.23
N GLN A 183 4.16 12.00 10.47
CA GLN A 183 5.55 12.29 10.77
C GLN A 183 6.27 12.76 9.51
N TRP A 184 7.34 13.52 9.69
CA TRP A 184 8.26 13.93 8.64
C TRP A 184 9.70 13.65 9.09
N ARG A 185 10.59 13.53 8.09
CA ARG A 185 12.01 13.25 8.29
C ARG A 185 12.86 14.25 7.52
N ALA A 186 13.95 14.72 8.13
CA ALA A 186 15.00 15.50 7.46
C ALA A 186 16.39 14.92 7.72
N THR A 187 17.33 15.20 6.82
CA THR A 187 18.74 14.81 6.90
C THR A 187 19.60 15.87 6.22
N CYS A 188 20.81 16.11 6.72
CA CYS A 188 21.69 17.19 6.27
C CYS A 188 22.74 16.73 5.23
N GLU A 189 23.04 15.43 5.15
CA GLU A 189 24.11 14.87 4.30
C GLU A 189 23.61 13.95 3.18
N PHE A 190 22.35 14.12 2.75
CA PHE A 190 21.78 13.32 1.67
C PHE A 190 22.61 13.31 0.37
N PRO A 191 23.17 14.44 -0.13
CA PRO A 191 23.92 14.43 -1.39
C PRO A 191 25.23 13.62 -1.33
N THR A 192 25.83 13.50 -0.15
CA THR A 192 27.15 12.89 0.06
C THR A 192 27.05 11.44 0.52
N ILE A 193 26.18 11.16 1.48
CA ILE A 193 26.05 9.83 2.11
C ILE A 193 24.82 9.09 1.57
N GLY A 194 23.92 9.79 0.87
CA GLY A 194 22.64 9.22 0.50
C GLY A 194 21.74 9.07 1.72
N ILE A 195 21.12 7.90 1.87
CA ILE A 195 20.21 7.65 2.99
C ILE A 195 21.02 6.98 4.12
N ASP A 196 21.28 7.73 5.19
CA ASP A 196 21.89 7.22 6.43
C ASP A 196 20.86 7.17 7.57
N PHE A 197 20.93 6.12 8.38
CA PHE A 197 20.07 5.88 9.54
C PHE A 197 20.67 6.42 10.85
N LYS A 198 21.85 7.04 10.80
CA LYS A 198 22.47 7.66 11.97
C LYS A 198 22.31 9.18 12.00
N ASP A 199 22.27 9.83 10.84
CA ASP A 199 22.16 11.29 10.72
C ASP A 199 20.79 11.73 10.12
N TYR A 200 19.72 11.47 10.88
CA TYR A 200 18.39 11.98 10.54
C TYR A 200 17.61 12.47 11.75
N PHE A 201 16.76 13.45 11.49
CA PHE A 201 15.76 13.95 12.43
C PHE A 201 14.37 13.51 11.99
N CYS A 202 13.55 13.00 12.92
CA CYS A 202 12.14 12.73 12.71
C CYS A 202 11.31 13.50 13.74
N ALA A 203 10.22 14.12 13.30
CA ALA A 203 9.28 14.78 14.19
C ALA A 203 7.83 14.58 13.74
N SER A 204 6.91 14.84 14.67
CA SER A 204 5.49 14.86 14.37
C SER A 204 5.14 16.10 13.54
N LEU A 205 4.27 15.92 12.55
CA LEU A 205 3.70 17.06 11.82
C LEU A 205 2.85 17.96 12.71
N SER A 206 2.28 17.41 13.79
CA SER A 206 1.54 18.21 14.77
C SER A 206 2.42 19.15 15.60
N SER A 207 3.72 18.85 15.73
CA SER A 207 4.66 19.67 16.49
C SER A 207 5.38 20.72 15.63
N PHE A 208 5.64 20.39 14.38
CA PHE A 208 6.31 21.27 13.42
C PHE A 208 5.97 20.79 12.01
N ASP A 209 5.38 21.66 11.20
CA ASP A 209 5.14 21.39 9.79
C ASP A 209 6.27 22.03 8.96
N PRO A 210 7.21 21.23 8.43
CA PRO A 210 8.32 21.75 7.66
C PRO A 210 7.85 22.37 6.35
N CYS A 211 6.72 21.93 5.78
CA CYS A 211 6.19 22.54 4.56
C CYS A 211 5.61 23.91 4.87
N ILE A 212 4.87 24.11 5.96
CA ILE A 212 4.39 25.46 6.33
C ILE A 212 5.55 26.44 6.43
N HIS A 213 6.67 26.08 7.05
CA HIS A 213 7.84 26.96 7.16
C HIS A 213 8.61 27.16 5.85
N LEU A 214 8.65 26.15 4.97
CA LEU A 214 9.17 26.31 3.60
C LEU A 214 8.22 27.13 2.70
N LEU A 215 6.94 27.24 3.07
CA LEU A 215 5.87 27.91 2.33
C LEU A 215 5.53 29.32 2.88
N THR A 216 6.13 29.77 3.98
CA THR A 216 5.79 31.04 4.67
C THR A 216 6.97 31.98 4.89
N LEU A 217 8.20 31.62 4.52
CA LEU A 217 9.32 32.56 4.57
C LEU A 217 9.31 33.44 3.30
N PRO A 218 9.42 34.78 3.42
CA PRO A 218 9.40 35.72 2.28
C PRO A 218 10.66 35.68 1.41
#